data_AF-A0A2T5UUB0-F1
#
_entry.id   AF-A0A2T5UUB0-F1
#
_cell.length_a   1.000
_cell.length_b   1.000
_cell.length_c   1.000
_cell.angle_alpha   90.00
_cell.angle_beta   90.00
_cell.angle_gamma   90.00
#
_symmetry.space_group_name_H-M   'P 1'
#
loop_
_entity.id
_entity.type
_entity.pdbx_description
1 polymer ?
#
loop_
_entity_poly.entity_id
_entity_poly.type
_entity_poly.pdbx_seq_one_letter_code
_entity_poly.pdbx_strand_id
1 'polypeptide(L)' 'MNDYIKTSDFLVDPWEGFSTGAWRGRIDVRGFIQENYTPYEGDAAFLAPASARTIALWAR' A
#
# COMPACT_ATOMS: atom_id res chain seq x y z
N MET A 1 24.32 -14.10 -29.16
CA MET A 1 23.95 -14.38 -27.76
C MET A 1 23.32 -13.09 -27.26
N ASN A 2 21.99 -13.04 -27.21
CA ASN A 2 21.25 -11.79 -27.07
C ASN A 2 21.29 -11.36 -25.59
N ASP A 3 22.07 -10.31 -25.29
CA ASP A 3 22.04 -9.61 -24.01
C ASP A 3 20.71 -8.83 -23.90
N TYR A 4 19.63 -9.58 -23.70
CA TYR A 4 18.37 -9.02 -23.23
C TYR A 4 18.53 -8.84 -21.73
N ILE A 5 19.06 -7.69 -21.33
CA ILE A 5 19.02 -7.22 -19.94
C ILE A 5 17.59 -7.43 -19.45
N LYS A 6 17.44 -8.39 -18.54
CA LYS A 6 16.19 -8.70 -17.87
C LYS A 6 15.65 -7.42 -17.25
N THR A 7 14.61 -6.85 -17.84
CA THR A 7 13.89 -5.69 -17.30
C THR A 7 13.06 -6.06 -16.05
N SER A 8 13.43 -7.13 -15.32
CA SER A 8 12.64 -7.72 -14.23
C SER A 8 13.27 -7.57 -12.85
N ASP A 9 14.54 -7.18 -12.72
CA ASP A 9 15.24 -7.25 -11.42
C ASP A 9 14.97 -6.07 -10.47
N PHE A 10 14.01 -5.19 -10.79
CA PHE A 10 13.54 -4.11 -9.91
C PHE A 10 12.01 -4.00 -9.81
N LEU A 11 11.26 -4.99 -10.27
CA LEU A 11 9.81 -5.01 -10.08
C LEU A 11 9.50 -5.52 -8.67
N VAL A 12 9.50 -4.61 -7.69
CA VAL A 12 8.93 -4.89 -6.36
C VAL A 12 7.52 -5.41 -6.58
N ASP A 13 7.21 -6.59 -6.05
CA ASP A 13 5.85 -7.12 -6.08
C ASP A 13 4.97 -6.12 -5.31
N PRO A 14 4.01 -5.45 -5.96
CA PRO A 14 3.13 -4.50 -5.26
C PRO A 14 2.34 -5.16 -4.13
N TRP A 15 2.29 -6.49 -4.11
CA TRP A 15 1.60 -7.29 -3.11
C TRP A 15 2.52 -7.95 -2.07
N GLU A 16 3.79 -7.56 -2.04
CA GLU A 16 4.76 -8.01 -1.04
C GLU A 16 4.27 -7.65 0.37
N GLY A 17 4.35 -8.61 1.30
CA GLY A 17 3.94 -8.42 2.70
C GLY A 17 2.44 -8.60 2.99
N PHE A 18 1.57 -8.70 1.98
CA PHE A 18 0.15 -8.99 2.18
C PHE A 18 -0.14 -10.49 2.23
N SER A 19 -1.00 -10.91 3.16
CA SER A 19 -1.62 -12.23 3.25
C SER A 19 -2.27 -12.61 1.91
N THR A 20 -1.93 -13.80 1.39
CA THR A 20 -2.48 -14.32 0.14
C THR A 20 -3.94 -14.74 0.31
N GLY A 21 -4.68 -14.86 -0.79
CA GLY A 21 -6.08 -15.25 -0.76
C GLY A 21 -6.71 -15.22 -2.15
N ALA A 22 -8.02 -15.44 -2.19
CA ALA A 22 -8.78 -15.51 -3.43
C ALA A 22 -8.68 -14.22 -4.28
N TRP A 23 -8.44 -13.09 -3.63
CA TRP A 23 -8.24 -11.78 -4.24
C TRP A 23 -7.01 -11.70 -5.18
N ARG A 24 -6.03 -12.61 -5.05
CA ARG A 24 -4.89 -12.68 -5.99
C ARG A 24 -5.27 -13.24 -7.36
N GLY A 25 -6.37 -14.00 -7.44
CA GLY A 25 -6.82 -14.66 -8.68
C GLY A 25 -8.07 -14.06 -9.31
N ARG A 26 -8.77 -13.14 -8.62
CA ARG A 26 -9.98 -12.47 -9.13
C ARG A 26 -10.16 -11.10 -8.49
N ILE A 27 -11.02 -10.27 -9.08
CA ILE A 27 -11.46 -9.01 -8.47
C ILE A 27 -12.27 -9.33 -7.20
N ASP A 28 -11.65 -9.16 -6.03
CA ASP A 28 -12.26 -9.38 -4.72
C ASP A 28 -11.66 -8.44 -3.67
N VAL A 29 -12.01 -7.16 -3.75
CA VAL A 29 -11.53 -6.12 -2.83
C VAL A 29 -11.92 -6.41 -1.38
N ARG A 30 -13.10 -7.00 -1.15
CA ARG A 30 -13.56 -7.37 0.19
C ARG A 30 -12.64 -8.42 0.81
N GLY A 31 -12.30 -9.46 0.06
CA GLY A 31 -11.35 -10.48 0.49
C GLY A 31 -9.98 -9.89 0.81
N PHE A 32 -9.46 -9.00 -0.03
CA PHE A 32 -8.19 -8.31 0.25
C PHE A 32 -8.22 -7.57 1.59
N ILE A 33 -9.25 -6.75 1.83
CA ILE A 33 -9.37 -5.95 3.07
C ILE A 33 -9.42 -6.88 4.28
N GLN A 34 -10.30 -7.88 4.28
CA GLN A 34 -10.48 -8.78 5.43
C GLN A 34 -9.21 -9.55 5.80
N GLU A 35 -8.39 -9.96 4.83
CA GLU A 35 -7.16 -10.72 5.07
C GLU A 35 -5.96 -9.85 5.50
N ASN A 36 -6.03 -8.52 5.32
CA ASN A 36 -4.86 -7.64 5.43
C ASN A 36 -5.04 -6.39 6.31
N TYR A 37 -6.26 -6.07 6.75
CA TYR A 37 -6.47 -4.94 7.66
C TYR A 37 -6.02 -5.27 9.08
N THR A 38 -5.44 -4.28 9.75
CA THR A 38 -5.19 -4.34 11.19
C THR A 38 -6.23 -3.45 11.87
N PRO A 39 -7.20 -4.02 12.62
CA PRO A 39 -8.10 -3.22 13.44
C PRO A 39 -7.29 -2.31 14.39
N TYR A 40 -7.67 -1.04 14.46
CA TYR A 40 -7.09 -0.10 15.40
C TYR A 40 -8.14 0.29 16.44
N GLU A 41 -7.92 -0.13 17.69
CA GLU A 41 -8.81 0.12 18.83
C GLU A 41 -8.23 1.15 19.82
N GLY A 42 -7.12 1.79 19.45
CA GLY A 42 -6.48 2.84 20.25
C GLY A 42 -7.16 4.21 20.08
N ASP A 43 -6.46 5.26 20.48
CA ASP A 43 -6.97 6.64 20.47
C ASP A 43 -6.25 7.55 19.45
N ALA A 44 -6.52 8.85 19.53
CA ALA A 44 -5.97 9.84 18.62
C ALA A 44 -4.50 10.21 18.91
N ALA A 45 -3.83 9.63 19.91
CA ALA A 45 -2.51 10.08 20.36
C ALA A 45 -1.39 9.88 19.31
N PHE A 46 -1.56 8.96 18.35
CA PHE A 46 -0.57 8.74 17.28
C PHE A 46 -0.67 9.76 16.13
N LEU A 47 -1.73 10.58 16.08
CA LEU A 47 -1.98 11.48 14.97
C LEU A 47 -0.88 12.55 14.86
N ALA A 48 -0.29 12.68 13.67
CA ALA A 48 0.68 13.72 13.37
C ALA A 48 -0.01 15.01 12.87
N PRO A 49 0.57 16.20 13.14
CA PRO A 49 0.04 17.46 12.63
C PRO A 49 0.22 17.59 11.10
N ALA A 50 -0.51 18.52 10.49
CA ALA A 50 -0.37 18.82 9.06
C ALA A 50 1.04 19.32 8.71
N SER A 51 1.54 18.92 7.54
CA SER A 51 2.84 19.40 7.04
C SER A 51 2.80 20.88 6.65
N ALA A 52 3.95 21.56 6.68
CA ALA A 52 4.06 22.95 6.22
C ALA A 52 3.58 23.13 4.77
N ARG A 53 3.85 22.17 3.88
CA ARG A 53 3.37 22.16 2.49
C ARG A 53 1.84 22.10 2.42
N THR A 54 1.22 21.28 3.28
CA THR A 54 -0.25 21.14 3.36
C THR A 54 -0.89 22.45 3.84
N ILE A 55 -0.33 23.08 4.89
CA ILE A 55 -0.82 24.36 5.43
C ILE A 55 -0.76 25.45 4.36
N ALA A 56 0.37 25.57 3.66
CA ALA A 56 0.57 26.55 2.60
C ALA A 56 -0.40 26.37 1.43
N LEU A 57 -0.67 25.12 1.03
CA LEU A 57 -1.64 24.83 -0.04
C LEU A 57 -3.07 25.18 0.37
N TRP A 58 -3.46 24.89 1.63
CA TRP A 58 -4.81 25.16 2.13
C TRP A 58 -5.09 26.64 2.36
N ALA A 59 -4.07 27.46 2.64
CA ALA A 59 -4.21 28.90 2.88
C ALA A 59 -4.38 29.74 1.60
N ARG A 60 -4.34 29.11 0.42
CA ARG A 60 -4.51 29.76 -0.88
C ARG A 60 -5.97 29.77 -1.31
#